data_AF-A0A2U8DLP3-F1
#
_entry.id   AF-A0A2U8DLP3-F1
#
_cell.length_a   1.000
_cell.length_b   1.000
_cell.length_c   1.000
_cell.angle_alpha   90.00
_cell.angle_beta   90.00
_cell.angle_gamma   90.00
#
_symmetry.space_group_name_H-M   'P 1'
#
loop_
_entity.id
_entity.type
_entity.pdbx_description
1 polymer ?
#
loop_
_entity_poly.entity_id
_entity_poly.type
_entity_poly.pdbx_seq_one_letter_code
_entity_poly.pdbx_strand_id
1 'polypeptide(L)'
;MDIEIIRQSVSKNLNQIDDIIRKDIQNLMKNYKIELKSLSKITGIDDILLKEFMDGKNIFFDFFINLKNFNENNNSNTSNPTYLLNIIPMLSDGVLMISEDDRIKGVIDILIGEFEIKYETLAICAKLKLEDVQNFMNDTNSISIEKKYKLAVASLFLHYLFKRLPN
;
A
#
# COMPACT_ATOMS: atom_id res chain seq x y z
N MET A 1 17.03 21.12 -28.96
CA MET A 1 15.81 20.85 -28.16
C MET A 1 15.91 21.77 -26.96
N ASP A 2 15.10 22.84 -26.94
CA ASP A 2 15.31 23.98 -26.05
C ASP A 2 15.02 23.64 -24.59
N ILE A 3 15.93 24.06 -23.72
CA ILE A 3 15.85 23.89 -22.26
C ILE A 3 14.51 24.42 -21.70
N GLU A 4 13.93 25.41 -22.36
CA GLU A 4 12.65 26.02 -21.99
C GLU A 4 11.44 25.12 -22.28
N ILE A 5 11.45 24.39 -23.40
CA ILE A 5 10.43 23.37 -23.74
C ILE A 5 10.51 22.22 -22.73
N ILE A 6 11.73 21.80 -22.39
CA ILE A 6 11.95 20.76 -21.37
C ILE A 6 11.42 21.22 -20.01
N ARG A 7 11.73 22.44 -19.57
CA ARG A 7 11.22 23.01 -18.30
C ARG A 7 9.69 23.10 -18.26
N GLN A 8 9.05 23.58 -19.32
CA GLN A 8 7.60 23.67 -19.40
C GLN A 8 6.92 22.29 -19.37
N SER A 9 7.50 21.30 -20.05
CA SER A 9 6.98 19.93 -20.06
C SER A 9 7.09 19.25 -18.68
N VAL A 10 8.20 19.46 -17.98
CA VAL A 10 8.41 18.93 -16.61
C VAL A 10 7.45 19.59 -15.62
N SER A 11 7.28 20.91 -15.69
CA SER A 11 6.34 21.64 -14.82
C SER A 11 4.89 21.20 -15.04
N LYS A 12 4.48 21.00 -16.30
CA LYS A 12 3.13 20.51 -16.62
C LYS A 12 2.87 19.12 -16.07
N ASN A 13 3.84 18.21 -16.16
CA ASN A 13 3.71 16.84 -15.64
C ASN A 13 3.62 16.81 -14.10
N LEU A 14 4.39 17.66 -13.40
CA LEU A 14 4.32 17.76 -11.94
C LEU A 14 2.95 18.25 -11.47
N ASN A 15 2.40 19.28 -12.12
CA ASN A 15 1.06 19.79 -11.79
C ASN A 15 -0.03 18.73 -11.99
N GLN A 16 0.09 17.91 -13.05
CA GLN A 16 -0.85 16.81 -13.30
C GLN A 16 -0.78 15.72 -12.22
N ILE A 17 0.42 15.37 -11.75
CA ILE A 17 0.60 14.39 -10.67
C ILE A 17 -0.02 14.92 -9.37
N ASP A 18 0.23 16.19 -9.04
CA ASP A 18 -0.35 16.83 -7.85
C ASP A 18 -1.89 16.78 -7.90
N ASP A 19 -2.50 17.10 -9.04
CA ASP A 19 -3.95 17.10 -9.20
C ASP A 19 -4.55 15.70 -9.05
N ILE A 20 -3.89 14.66 -9.58
CA ILE A 20 -4.29 13.26 -9.40
C ILE A 20 -4.29 12.90 -7.91
N ILE A 21 -3.19 13.21 -7.21
CA ILE A 21 -3.04 12.84 -5.80
C ILE A 21 -4.01 13.62 -4.91
N ARG A 22 -4.24 14.92 -5.18
CA ARG A 22 -5.28 15.70 -4.48
C ARG A 22 -6.66 15.09 -4.68
N LYS A 23 -6.98 14.65 -5.91
CA LYS A 23 -8.26 14.00 -6.21
C LYS A 23 -8.40 12.68 -5.44
N ASP A 24 -7.34 11.89 -5.34
CA ASP A 24 -7.35 10.64 -4.57
C ASP A 24 -7.54 10.90 -3.07
N ILE A 25 -6.84 11.89 -2.50
CA ILE A 25 -7.04 12.28 -1.10
C ILE A 25 -8.48 12.78 -0.87
N GLN A 26 -9.05 13.55 -1.79
CA GLN A 26 -10.44 13.98 -1.72
C GLN A 26 -11.42 12.79 -1.77
N ASN A 27 -11.14 11.79 -2.61
CA ASN A 27 -11.91 10.56 -2.69
C ASN A 27 -11.86 9.78 -1.37
N LEU A 28 -10.67 9.62 -0.79
CA LEU A 28 -10.45 9.02 0.53
C LEU A 28 -11.27 9.71 1.62
N MET A 29 -11.24 11.04 1.66
CA MET A 29 -12.00 11.81 2.66
C MET A 29 -13.52 11.70 2.44
N LYS A 30 -13.98 11.83 1.19
CA LYS A 30 -15.42 11.91 0.88
C LYS A 30 -16.10 10.55 0.94
N ASN A 31 -15.50 9.54 0.32
CA ASN A 31 -16.12 8.25 0.06
C ASN A 31 -15.68 7.18 1.07
N TYR A 32 -14.44 7.21 1.54
CA TYR A 32 -13.90 6.24 2.51
C TYR A 32 -13.82 6.78 3.94
N LYS A 33 -14.17 8.05 4.16
CA LYS A 33 -14.16 8.72 5.46
C LYS A 33 -12.80 8.69 6.17
N ILE A 34 -11.71 8.60 5.39
CA ILE A 34 -10.35 8.69 5.90
C ILE A 34 -9.98 10.17 6.04
N GLU A 35 -9.94 10.66 7.27
CA GLU A 35 -9.50 12.02 7.57
C GLU A 35 -8.00 12.22 7.31
N LEU A 36 -7.58 13.47 7.05
CA LEU A 36 -6.16 13.80 6.86
C LEU A 36 -5.28 13.36 8.04
N LYS A 37 -5.80 13.44 9.28
CA LYS A 37 -5.09 12.98 10.47
C LYS A 37 -4.86 11.47 10.47
N SER A 38 -5.81 10.69 9.97
CA SER A 38 -5.65 9.23 9.80
C SER A 38 -4.67 8.94 8.68
N LEU A 39 -4.79 9.64 7.55
CA LEU A 39 -3.87 9.50 6.42
C LEU A 39 -2.42 9.84 6.82
N SER A 40 -2.22 10.86 7.65
CA SER A 40 -0.93 11.22 8.25
C SER A 40 -0.31 10.05 9.00
N LYS A 41 -1.07 9.38 9.87
CA LYS A 41 -0.60 8.18 10.60
C LYS A 41 -0.30 6.99 9.69
N ILE A 42 -1.08 6.82 8.62
CA ILE A 42 -0.91 5.71 7.65
C ILE A 42 0.35 5.92 6.80
N THR A 43 0.58 7.16 6.38
CA THR A 43 1.64 7.53 5.42
C THR A 43 2.94 7.95 6.09
N GLY A 44 2.88 8.41 7.34
CA GLY A 44 3.98 9.08 8.03
C GLY A 44 4.18 10.55 7.63
N ILE A 45 3.34 11.12 6.76
CA ILE A 45 3.39 12.53 6.38
C ILE A 45 2.71 13.37 7.47
N ASP A 46 3.33 14.48 7.87
CA ASP A 46 2.75 15.41 8.82
C ASP A 46 1.38 15.96 8.34
N ASP A 47 0.43 16.13 9.26
CA ASP A 47 -0.93 16.53 8.93
C ASP A 47 -1.03 18.00 8.48
N ILE A 48 -0.14 18.89 8.95
CA ILE A 48 -0.02 20.26 8.46
C ILE A 48 0.47 20.24 7.01
N LEU A 49 1.50 19.45 6.71
CA LEU A 49 2.03 19.31 5.35
C LEU A 49 0.98 18.76 4.38
N LEU A 50 0.21 17.74 4.78
CA LEU A 50 -0.91 17.24 3.98
C LEU A 50 -1.95 18.32 3.72
N LYS A 51 -2.31 19.11 4.74
CA LYS A 51 -3.26 20.21 4.60
C LYS A 51 -2.76 21.29 3.64
N GLU A 52 -1.50 21.68 3.76
CA GLU A 52 -0.88 22.68 2.87
C GLU A 52 -0.85 22.21 1.41
N PHE A 53 -0.58 20.94 1.15
CA PHE A 53 -0.69 20.37 -0.19
C PHE A 53 -2.11 20.37 -0.74
N MET A 54 -3.10 20.04 0.09
CA MET A 54 -4.51 20.10 -0.29
C MET A 54 -4.97 21.53 -0.57
N ASP A 55 -4.42 22.52 0.15
CA ASP A 55 -4.63 23.95 -0.08
C ASP A 55 -3.86 24.49 -1.31
N GLY A 56 -3.02 23.66 -1.96
CA GLY A 56 -2.19 24.06 -3.10
C GLY A 56 -0.97 24.93 -2.74
N LYS A 57 -0.59 24.97 -1.45
CA LYS A 57 0.56 25.74 -0.95
C LYS A 57 1.89 25.01 -1.15
N ASN A 58 1.85 23.67 -1.16
CA ASN A 58 2.99 22.80 -1.42
C ASN A 58 2.71 21.91 -2.64
N ILE A 59 3.77 21.47 -3.32
CA ILE A 59 3.72 20.46 -4.37
C ILE A 59 4.06 19.08 -3.81
N PHE A 60 3.64 18.01 -4.48
CA PHE A 60 3.86 16.66 -3.97
C PHE A 60 5.36 16.35 -3.80
N PHE A 61 6.21 16.93 -4.65
CA PHE A 61 7.67 16.82 -4.55
C PHE A 61 8.25 17.36 -3.22
N ASP A 62 7.59 18.32 -2.57
CA ASP A 62 8.01 18.84 -1.27
C ASP A 62 7.93 17.74 -0.19
N PHE A 63 6.97 16.81 -0.31
CA PHE A 63 6.93 15.62 0.54
C PHE A 63 8.12 14.69 0.31
N PHE A 64 8.55 14.52 -0.95
CA PHE A 64 9.67 13.65 -1.33
C PHE A 64 10.97 14.12 -0.69
N ILE A 65 11.22 15.43 -0.80
CA ILE A 65 12.42 16.06 -0.26
C ILE A 65 12.40 16.04 1.27
N ASN A 66 11.27 16.39 1.89
CA ASN A 66 11.17 16.40 3.34
C ASN A 66 11.33 15.00 3.95
N LEU A 67 10.76 13.96 3.35
CA LEU A 67 10.93 12.57 3.80
C LEU A 67 12.35 12.05 3.60
N LYS A 68 12.98 12.38 2.46
CA LYS A 68 14.39 12.03 2.22
C LYS A 68 15.30 12.66 3.28
N ASN A 69 15.14 13.96 3.55
CA ASN A 69 15.92 14.67 4.56
C ASN A 69 15.65 14.14 5.98
N PHE A 70 14.41 13.74 6.29
CA PHE A 70 14.06 13.13 7.57
C PHE A 70 14.75 11.76 7.76
N ASN A 71 14.81 10.94 6.72
CA ASN A 71 15.46 9.63 6.76
C ASN A 71 16.99 9.71 6.83
N GLU A 72 17.61 10.67 6.11
CA GLU A 72 19.05 10.91 6.16
C GLU A 72 19.53 11.36 7.55
N ASN A 73 18.70 12.11 8.30
CA ASN A 73 19.04 12.59 9.64
C ASN A 73 18.82 11.55 10.75
N ASN A 74 18.02 10.50 10.51
CA ASN A 74 17.57 9.58 11.56
C ASN A 74 18.12 8.15 11.46
N ASN A 75 19.09 7.86 10.58
CA ASN A 75 19.64 6.50 10.35
C ASN A 75 18.55 5.42 10.21
N SER A 76 17.35 5.80 9.77
CA SER A 76 16.20 4.92 9.68
C SER A 76 16.05 4.45 8.24
N ASN A 77 16.16 3.13 8.01
CA ASN A 77 16.00 2.48 6.71
C ASN A 77 14.58 2.58 6.10
N THR A 78 13.72 3.51 6.53
CA THR A 78 12.28 3.41 6.26
C THR A 78 11.61 4.75 5.96
N SER A 79 11.53 5.06 4.67
CA SER A 79 10.28 5.35 3.94
C SER A 79 10.65 5.77 2.52
N ASN A 80 10.62 4.82 1.59
CA ASN A 80 10.83 5.10 0.18
C ASN A 80 9.69 6.04 -0.29
N PRO A 81 9.97 7.23 -0.83
CA PRO A 81 8.93 8.15 -1.31
C PRO A 81 7.97 7.51 -2.34
N THR A 82 8.41 6.47 -3.06
CA THR A 82 7.57 5.63 -3.92
C THR A 82 6.44 4.93 -3.16
N TYR A 83 6.61 4.65 -1.87
CA TYR A 83 5.57 4.08 -1.00
C TYR A 83 4.34 4.99 -0.92
N LEU A 84 4.53 6.30 -0.88
CA LEU A 84 3.43 7.27 -0.83
C LEU A 84 2.66 7.34 -2.15
N LEU A 85 3.40 7.33 -3.26
CA LEU A 85 2.84 7.26 -4.61
C LEU A 85 2.00 5.99 -4.82
N ASN A 86 2.33 4.92 -4.12
CA ASN A 86 1.60 3.67 -4.24
C ASN A 86 0.42 3.58 -3.26
N ILE A 87 0.58 4.08 -2.03
CA ILE A 87 -0.44 3.88 -0.98
C ILE A 87 -1.68 4.75 -1.19
N ILE A 88 -1.53 6.00 -1.64
CA ILE A 88 -2.67 6.91 -1.81
C ILE A 88 -3.63 6.39 -2.90
N PRO A 89 -3.16 6.05 -4.12
CA PRO A 89 -4.03 5.48 -5.14
C PRO A 89 -4.57 4.09 -4.75
N MET A 90 -3.76 3.27 -4.07
CA MET A 90 -4.22 1.95 -3.60
C MET A 90 -5.35 2.07 -2.58
N LEU A 91 -5.26 3.00 -1.62
CA LEU A 91 -6.33 3.25 -0.67
C LEU A 91 -7.57 3.88 -1.35
N SER A 92 -7.35 4.73 -2.36
CA SER A 92 -8.41 5.49 -3.04
C SER A 92 -9.29 4.59 -3.88
N ASP A 93 -8.68 3.75 -4.73
CA ASP A 93 -9.43 2.90 -5.66
C ASP A 93 -8.95 1.43 -5.59
N GLY A 94 -7.65 1.21 -5.39
CA GLY A 94 -7.03 -0.12 -5.50
C GLY A 94 -7.61 -1.20 -4.57
N VAL A 95 -8.03 -0.84 -3.35
CA VAL A 95 -8.61 -1.80 -2.40
C VAL A 95 -9.85 -2.47 -2.99
N LEU A 96 -10.74 -1.73 -3.64
CA LEU A 96 -11.98 -2.28 -4.20
C LEU A 96 -11.79 -2.88 -5.60
N MET A 97 -10.72 -2.52 -6.32
CA MET A 97 -10.45 -3.03 -7.67
C MET A 97 -9.92 -4.46 -7.69
N ILE A 98 -9.34 -4.93 -6.59
CA ILE A 98 -8.80 -6.28 -6.44
C ILE A 98 -9.76 -7.08 -5.58
N SER A 99 -10.16 -8.28 -5.99
CA SER A 99 -11.09 -9.11 -5.20
C SER A 99 -10.49 -9.52 -3.85
N GLU A 100 -11.32 -9.83 -2.85
CA GLU A 100 -10.88 -10.36 -1.55
C GLU A 100 -9.93 -11.55 -1.72
N ASP A 101 -10.31 -12.47 -2.60
CA ASP A 101 -9.57 -13.70 -2.84
C ASP A 101 -8.22 -13.43 -3.49
N ASP A 102 -8.15 -12.52 -4.48
CA ASP A 102 -6.90 -12.13 -5.12
C ASP A 102 -5.96 -11.41 -4.15
N ARG A 103 -6.50 -10.57 -3.26
CA ARG A 103 -5.71 -9.94 -2.18
C ARG A 103 -5.11 -11.00 -1.26
N ILE A 104 -5.86 -12.05 -0.91
CA ILE A 104 -5.36 -13.15 -0.08
C ILE A 104 -4.29 -13.96 -0.82
N LYS A 105 -4.51 -14.27 -2.11
CA LYS A 105 -3.51 -14.96 -2.95
C LYS A 105 -2.20 -14.19 -3.01
N GLY A 106 -2.26 -12.86 -3.24
CA GLY A 106 -1.06 -12.02 -3.25
C GLY A 106 -0.29 -12.05 -1.92
N VAL A 107 -1.00 -12.08 -0.78
CA VAL A 107 -0.35 -12.24 0.52
C VAL A 107 0.31 -13.61 0.67
N ILE A 108 -0.35 -14.68 0.21
CA ILE A 108 0.21 -16.03 0.24
C ILE A 108 1.44 -16.13 -0.67
N ASP A 109 1.40 -15.52 -1.85
CA ASP A 109 2.52 -15.50 -2.79
C ASP A 109 3.74 -14.80 -2.18
N ILE A 110 3.55 -13.69 -1.44
CA ILE A 110 4.63 -13.03 -0.68
C ILE A 110 5.17 -13.95 0.42
N LEU A 111 4.29 -14.61 1.19
CA LEU A 111 4.71 -15.54 2.25
C LEU A 111 5.58 -16.68 1.71
N ILE A 112 5.28 -17.17 0.51
CA ILE A 112 6.05 -18.24 -0.12
C ILE A 112 7.32 -17.71 -0.77
N GLY A 113 7.21 -16.64 -1.57
CA GLY A 113 8.30 -16.14 -2.39
C GLY A 113 9.36 -15.38 -1.61
N GLU A 114 8.97 -14.61 -0.59
CA GLU A 114 9.90 -13.79 0.19
C GLU A 114 10.29 -14.44 1.52
N PHE A 115 9.36 -15.13 2.18
CA PHE A 115 9.59 -15.72 3.50
C PHE A 115 9.77 -17.24 3.47
N GLU A 116 9.79 -17.85 2.28
CA GLU A 116 9.99 -19.29 2.06
C GLU A 116 9.02 -20.18 2.86
N ILE A 117 7.83 -19.66 3.19
CA ILE A 117 6.78 -20.40 3.88
C ILE A 117 6.16 -21.40 2.91
N LYS A 118 5.96 -22.64 3.38
CA LYS A 118 5.31 -23.68 2.59
C LYS A 118 3.79 -23.69 2.80
N TYR A 119 3.04 -24.20 1.82
CA TYR A 119 1.59 -24.38 1.96
C TYR A 119 1.21 -25.23 3.18
N GLU A 120 2.05 -26.19 3.56
CA GLU A 120 1.86 -27.00 4.77
C GLU A 120 1.85 -26.14 6.03
N THR A 121 2.75 -25.16 6.13
CA THR A 121 2.79 -24.24 7.29
C THR A 121 1.52 -23.41 7.34
N LEU A 122 1.05 -22.89 6.20
CA LEU A 122 -0.20 -22.13 6.13
C LEU A 122 -1.41 -23.00 6.52
N ALA A 123 -1.45 -24.25 6.05
CA ALA A 123 -2.50 -25.20 6.40
C ALA A 123 -2.53 -25.48 7.92
N ILE A 124 -1.36 -25.68 8.54
CA ILE A 124 -1.25 -25.87 10.00
C ILE A 124 -1.75 -24.63 10.75
N CYS A 125 -1.28 -23.43 10.38
CA CYS A 125 -1.69 -22.18 11.01
C CYS A 125 -3.20 -21.91 10.87
N ALA A 126 -3.77 -22.23 9.70
CA ALA A 126 -5.20 -22.07 9.42
C ALA A 126 -6.07 -23.21 9.96
N LYS A 127 -5.46 -24.30 10.47
CA LYS A 127 -6.15 -25.56 10.85
C LYS A 127 -6.96 -26.15 9.68
N LEU A 128 -6.34 -26.19 8.51
CA LEU A 128 -6.89 -26.71 7.26
C LEU A 128 -6.07 -27.91 6.77
N LYS A 129 -6.59 -28.63 5.78
CA LYS A 129 -5.80 -29.62 5.04
C LYS A 129 -4.90 -28.90 4.04
N LEU A 130 -3.77 -29.54 3.69
CA LEU A 130 -2.89 -29.05 2.63
C LEU A 130 -3.66 -28.86 1.31
N GLU A 131 -4.52 -29.83 0.97
CA GLU A 131 -5.34 -29.77 -0.23
C GLU A 131 -6.25 -28.53 -0.26
N ASP A 132 -6.75 -28.08 0.89
CA ASP A 132 -7.61 -26.88 0.94
C ASP A 132 -6.84 -25.62 0.52
N VAL A 133 -5.57 -25.50 0.92
CA VAL A 133 -4.71 -24.37 0.55
C VAL A 133 -4.36 -24.44 -0.94
N GLN A 134 -3.96 -25.62 -1.43
CA GLN A 134 -3.63 -25.83 -2.84
C GLN A 134 -4.84 -25.57 -3.75
N ASN A 135 -6.01 -26.08 -3.36
CA ASN A 135 -7.25 -25.89 -4.10
C ASN A 135 -7.62 -24.41 -4.16
N PHE A 136 -7.53 -23.67 -3.05
CA PHE A 136 -7.77 -22.22 -3.06
C PHE A 136 -6.82 -21.46 -3.99
N MET A 137 -5.52 -21.82 -4.00
CA MET A 137 -4.54 -21.15 -4.86
C MET A 137 -4.79 -21.43 -6.35
N ASN A 138 -5.31 -22.60 -6.70
CA ASN A 138 -5.67 -22.97 -8.06
C ASN A 138 -7.01 -22.35 -8.51
N ASP A 139 -8.05 -22.48 -7.68
CA ASP A 139 -9.39 -21.95 -7.90
C ASP A 139 -9.96 -21.50 -6.55
N THR A 140 -10.18 -20.20 -6.39
CA THR A 140 -10.61 -19.65 -5.12
C THR A 140 -12.01 -20.12 -4.73
N ASN A 141 -12.86 -20.55 -5.68
CA ASN A 141 -14.21 -21.04 -5.40
C ASN A 141 -14.28 -22.51 -4.99
N SER A 142 -13.14 -23.22 -5.00
CA SER A 142 -13.05 -24.64 -4.68
C SER A 142 -13.19 -24.96 -3.19
N ILE A 143 -13.09 -23.96 -2.31
CA ILE A 143 -13.22 -24.11 -0.86
C ILE A 143 -14.36 -23.26 -0.29
N SER A 144 -14.90 -23.71 0.84
CA SER A 144 -15.99 -23.00 1.52
C SER A 144 -15.54 -21.66 2.09
N ILE A 145 -16.48 -20.74 2.29
CA ILE A 145 -16.25 -19.42 2.90
C ILE A 145 -15.59 -19.55 4.28
N GLU A 146 -15.96 -20.54 5.09
CA GLU A 146 -15.32 -20.77 6.40
C GLU A 146 -13.83 -21.07 6.25
N LYS A 147 -13.46 -21.91 5.26
CA LYS A 147 -12.06 -22.24 4.98
C LYS A 147 -11.31 -21.02 4.43
N LYS A 148 -11.93 -20.24 3.53
CA LYS A 148 -11.38 -18.97 3.04
C LYS A 148 -11.05 -18.03 4.20
N TYR A 149 -12.00 -17.85 5.12
CA TYR A 149 -11.81 -16.99 6.29
C TYR A 149 -10.64 -17.45 7.16
N LYS A 150 -10.55 -18.76 7.49
CA LYS A 150 -9.43 -19.30 8.27
C LYS A 150 -8.08 -19.07 7.58
N LEU A 151 -8.01 -19.33 6.28
CA LEU A 151 -6.79 -19.13 5.49
C LEU A 151 -6.40 -17.64 5.39
N ALA A 152 -7.38 -16.77 5.17
CA ALA A 152 -7.17 -15.32 5.10
C ALA A 152 -6.61 -14.76 6.41
N VAL A 153 -7.23 -15.12 7.54
CA VAL A 153 -6.79 -14.68 8.87
C VAL A 153 -5.37 -15.16 9.17
N ALA A 154 -5.08 -16.45 8.92
CA ALA A 154 -3.74 -17.00 9.13
C ALA A 154 -2.69 -16.30 8.27
N SER A 155 -2.96 -16.12 6.98
CA SER A 155 -2.02 -15.52 6.02
C SER A 155 -1.75 -14.05 6.32
N LEU A 156 -2.81 -13.26 6.55
CA LEU A 156 -2.67 -11.84 6.89
C LEU A 156 -1.93 -11.64 8.21
N PHE A 157 -2.20 -12.48 9.21
CA PHE A 157 -1.53 -12.39 10.50
C PHE A 157 -0.04 -12.76 10.41
N LEU A 158 0.30 -13.83 9.68
CA LEU A 158 1.70 -14.19 9.42
C LEU A 158 2.45 -13.08 8.68
N HIS A 159 1.86 -12.53 7.61
CA HIS A 159 2.46 -11.44 6.86
C HIS A 159 2.69 -10.19 7.74
N TYR A 160 1.72 -9.86 8.60
CA TYR A 160 1.89 -8.78 9.58
C TYR A 160 3.05 -9.04 10.55
N LEU A 161 3.20 -10.26 11.07
CA LEU A 161 4.28 -10.60 11.99
C LEU A 161 5.66 -10.50 11.31
N PHE A 162 5.79 -11.01 10.09
CA PHE A 162 7.08 -11.02 9.39
C PHE A 162 7.48 -9.64 8.88
N LYS A 163 6.52 -8.81 8.45
CA LYS A 163 6.77 -7.42 8.07
C LYS A 163 7.29 -6.56 9.23
N ARG A 164 7.06 -6.96 10.48
CA ARG A 164 7.52 -6.24 11.68
C ARG A 164 8.93 -6.61 12.13
N LEU A 165 9.61 -7.56 11.49
CA LEU A 165 11.01 -7.87 11.81
C LEU A 165 11.92 -6.80 11.18
N PRO A 166 12.57 -5.93 11.98
CA PRO A 166 13.57 -5.01 11.47
C PRO A 166 14.88 -5.77 11.26
N ASN A 167 15.50 -5.59 10.09
CA ASN A 167 16.95 -5.64 9.96
C ASN A 167 17.50 -4.24 10.17
#